data_AF-A0A1X1Q5C6-F1
#
_entry.id   AF-A0A1X1Q5C6-F1
#
_cell.length_a   1.000
_cell.length_b   1.000
_cell.length_c   1.000
_cell.angle_alpha   90.00
_cell.angle_beta   90.00
_cell.angle_gamma   90.00
#
_symmetry.space_group_name_H-M   'P 1'
#
loop_
_entity.id
_entity.type
_entity.pdbx_description
1 polymer ?
#
loop_
_entity_poly.entity_id
_entity_poly.type
_entity_poly.pdbx_seq_one_letter_code
_entity_poly.pdbx_strand_id
1 'polypeptide(L)'
;MGENGISFGGRPLGSLTGIRQQAKDVGNRVKQESDARKAEQEPTGLIKNQDGDMVEISSLSQVGSAVSEAHLQNTMATSKSTNFGSVDELTKYLRENFNVVNGGMTSISSKYLKKCLTDSDSCERLFDILRAADESYNSHKDEVGFQGMRIIVDENGEVTAESSKTTVSVNEGKRSRQIAAAATQKDMQAIIALLEQDLQEVENGYKQNMCDAAEVEKVKRLLADAKQRMGSLPDREPTQEEQSIMTINMLI
;
A
#
# COMPACT_ATOMS: atom_id res chain seq x y z
N MET A 1 37.81 30.17 49.64
CA MET A 1 36.60 30.27 48.78
C MET A 1 37.05 31.08 47.58
N GLY A 2 37.45 30.47 46.46
CA GLY A 2 36.59 29.75 45.49
C GLY A 2 35.97 30.81 44.57
N GLU A 3 36.02 30.77 43.24
CA GLU A 3 36.24 29.68 42.29
C GLU A 3 36.72 30.20 40.93
N ASN A 4 37.68 29.48 40.36
CA ASN A 4 37.89 29.09 38.96
C ASN A 4 37.13 29.81 37.84
N GLY A 5 37.88 30.56 37.04
CA GLY A 5 37.55 30.82 35.64
C GLY A 5 37.94 29.62 34.76
N ILE A 6 37.00 29.16 33.93
CA ILE A 6 37.27 28.20 32.86
C ILE A 6 37.19 28.95 31.53
N SER A 7 38.34 29.01 30.85
CA SER A 7 38.44 29.32 29.42
C SER A 7 38.17 28.06 28.62
N PHE A 8 37.30 28.13 27.61
CA PHE A 8 37.19 27.10 26.57
C PHE A 8 37.21 27.73 25.19
N GLY A 9 38.01 27.12 24.32
CA GLY A 9 38.53 27.67 23.09
C GLY A 9 37.52 27.87 21.96
N GLY A 10 37.71 29.01 21.30
CA GLY A 10 37.76 29.20 19.84
C GLY A 10 37.02 28.22 18.93
N ARG A 11 35.82 28.61 18.53
CA ARG A 11 35.40 28.62 17.12
C ARG A 11 34.69 29.95 16.87
N PRO A 12 34.98 30.69 15.78
CA PRO A 12 34.25 31.92 15.49
C PRO A 12 32.80 31.54 15.22
N LEU A 13 31.89 31.96 16.12
CA LEU A 13 30.47 31.94 15.86
C LEU A 13 30.26 32.76 14.58
N GLY A 14 29.89 32.07 13.50
CA GLY A 14 29.55 32.72 12.24
C GLY A 14 28.55 33.86 12.50
N SER A 15 28.69 34.96 11.77
CA SER A 15 27.83 36.13 11.96
C SER A 15 26.36 35.71 12.00
N LEU A 16 25.53 36.43 12.76
CA LEU A 16 24.08 36.20 12.82
C LEU A 16 23.43 36.09 11.42
N THR A 17 24.03 36.74 10.43
CA THR A 17 23.70 36.63 9.01
C THR A 17 23.98 35.25 8.41
N GLY A 18 25.12 34.63 8.73
CA GLY A 18 25.48 33.27 8.33
C GLY A 18 24.60 32.19 8.97
N ILE A 19 24.22 32.37 10.24
CA ILE A 19 23.30 31.46 10.94
C ILE A 19 21.90 31.54 10.34
N ARG A 20 21.41 32.74 10.00
CA ARG A 20 20.13 32.91 9.28
C ARG A 20 20.15 32.33 7.88
N GLN A 21 21.28 32.41 7.18
CA GLN A 21 21.40 31.84 5.84
C GLN A 21 21.40 30.31 5.89
N GLN A 22 22.16 29.71 6.82
CA GLN A 22 22.11 28.26 7.04
C GLN A 22 20.71 27.76 7.44
N ALA A 23 19.97 28.50 8.28
CA ALA A 23 18.60 28.13 8.64
C ALA A 23 17.65 28.18 7.43
N LYS A 24 17.82 29.16 6.52
CA LYS A 24 17.06 29.23 5.26
C LYS A 24 17.43 28.10 4.31
N ASP A 25 18.71 27.79 4.18
CA ASP A 25 19.19 26.75 3.28
C ASP A 25 18.74 25.36 3.76
N VAL A 26 18.74 25.11 5.07
CA VAL A 26 18.17 23.88 5.67
C VAL A 26 16.66 23.81 5.45
N GLY A 27 15.93 24.91 5.67
CA GLY A 27 14.48 24.95 5.41
C GLY A 27 14.12 24.67 3.95
N ASN A 28 14.90 25.23 3.02
CA ASN A 28 14.72 24.98 1.58
C ASN A 28 15.05 23.53 1.21
N ARG A 29 16.08 22.93 1.82
CA ARG A 29 16.45 21.53 1.59
C ARG A 29 15.40 20.56 2.12
N VAL A 30 14.87 20.81 3.32
CA VAL A 30 13.78 20.01 3.91
C VAL A 30 12.52 20.13 3.05
N LYS A 31 12.24 21.31 2.50
CA LYS A 31 11.10 21.50 1.60
C LYS A 31 11.30 20.78 0.27
N GLN A 32 12.49 20.84 -0.34
CA GLN A 32 12.82 20.08 -1.55
C GLN A 32 12.80 18.57 -1.32
N GLU A 33 13.30 18.07 -0.19
CA GLU A 33 13.23 16.65 0.17
C GLU A 33 11.78 16.21 0.45
N SER A 34 10.96 17.08 1.06
CA SER A 34 9.53 16.83 1.25
C SER A 34 8.76 16.82 -0.07
N ASP A 35 9.04 17.76 -0.97
CA ASP A 35 8.38 17.86 -2.27
C ASP A 35 8.84 16.71 -3.19
N ALA A 36 10.10 16.26 -3.08
CA ALA A 36 10.61 15.07 -3.77
C ALA A 36 9.98 13.78 -3.23
N ARG A 37 9.83 13.64 -1.90
CA ARG A 37 9.08 12.52 -1.31
C ARG A 37 7.62 12.54 -1.72
N LYS A 38 7.00 13.72 -1.81
CA LYS A 38 5.61 13.86 -2.27
C LYS A 38 5.47 13.49 -3.75
N ALA A 39 6.43 13.88 -4.59
CA ALA A 39 6.48 13.51 -6.01
C ALA A 39 6.79 12.01 -6.23
N GLU A 40 7.55 11.35 -5.34
CA GLU A 40 7.73 9.89 -5.33
C GLU A 40 6.57 9.13 -4.66
N GLN A 41 5.71 9.81 -3.89
CA GLN A 41 4.55 9.22 -3.20
C GLN A 41 3.26 9.26 -4.05
N GLU A 42 3.17 10.16 -5.04
CA GLU A 42 2.02 10.23 -5.96
C GLU A 42 1.81 9.05 -6.93
N PRO A 43 2.74 8.08 -7.15
CA PRO A 43 2.43 6.87 -7.89
C PRO A 43 2.02 5.66 -7.02
N THR A 44 2.04 5.73 -5.67
CA THR A 44 1.86 4.51 -4.84
C THR A 44 0.80 4.58 -3.73
N GLY A 45 0.32 5.76 -3.31
CA GLY A 45 -0.79 5.87 -2.34
C GLY A 45 -0.51 5.41 -0.89
N LEU A 46 0.63 4.78 -0.61
CA LEU A 46 0.93 4.05 0.63
C LEU A 46 1.71 4.89 1.65
N ILE A 47 1.30 4.85 2.93
CA ILE A 47 2.00 5.44 4.08
C ILE A 47 2.55 4.32 4.98
N LYS A 48 3.83 4.38 5.36
CA LYS A 48 4.34 3.48 6.42
C LYS A 48 3.87 3.93 7.80
N ASN A 49 3.24 3.02 8.56
CA ASN A 49 2.95 3.25 9.98
C ASN A 49 4.25 3.16 10.81
N GLN A 50 4.16 3.46 12.11
CA GLN A 50 5.32 3.45 13.03
C GLN A 50 5.94 2.06 13.21
N ASP A 51 5.20 1.00 12.84
CA ASP A 51 5.60 -0.40 12.90
C ASP A 51 6.23 -0.90 11.58
N GLY A 52 6.25 -0.05 10.54
CA GLY A 52 6.85 -0.35 9.23
C GLY A 52 5.89 -0.94 8.20
N ASP A 53 4.61 -1.13 8.55
CA ASP A 53 3.57 -1.62 7.65
C ASP A 53 3.11 -0.52 6.69
N MET A 54 2.88 -0.87 5.43
CA MET A 54 2.36 0.06 4.44
C MET A 54 0.82 0.10 4.50
N VAL A 55 0.28 1.27 4.84
CA VAL A 55 -1.15 1.57 4.96
C VAL A 55 -1.53 2.61 3.91
N GLU A 56 -2.40 2.27 2.97
CA GLU A 56 -2.87 3.22 1.94
C GLU A 56 -3.93 4.15 2.52
N ILE A 57 -3.76 5.47 2.36
CA ILE A 57 -4.89 6.40 2.50
C ILE A 57 -5.55 6.50 1.14
N SER A 58 -6.44 5.56 0.82
CA SER A 58 -7.26 5.67 -0.39
C SER A 58 -8.24 6.83 -0.20
N SER A 59 -7.87 8.01 -0.70
CA SER A 59 -8.79 9.13 -0.90
C SER A 59 -9.69 8.78 -2.09
N LEU A 60 -10.69 7.94 -1.84
CA LEU A 60 -11.67 7.39 -2.78
C LEU A 60 -12.70 8.42 -3.30
N SER A 61 -12.35 9.71 -3.38
CA SER A 61 -13.24 10.73 -3.94
C SER A 61 -13.49 10.57 -5.46
N GLN A 62 -12.73 9.69 -6.13
CA GLN A 62 -12.79 9.56 -7.59
C GLN A 62 -13.96 8.73 -8.11
N VAL A 63 -14.52 7.75 -7.37
CA VAL A 63 -15.73 7.04 -7.85
C VAL A 63 -16.94 7.97 -7.79
N GLY A 64 -17.07 8.76 -6.72
CA GLY A 64 -18.10 9.79 -6.61
C GLY A 64 -17.96 10.90 -7.65
N SER A 65 -16.73 11.29 -8.01
CA SER A 65 -16.45 12.35 -8.99
C SER A 65 -16.50 11.88 -10.45
N ALA A 66 -16.10 10.64 -10.75
CA ALA A 66 -16.18 10.07 -12.09
C ALA A 66 -17.64 9.75 -12.48
N VAL A 67 -18.47 9.36 -11.52
CA VAL A 67 -19.90 9.12 -11.74
C VAL A 67 -20.65 10.42 -12.05
N SER A 68 -20.30 11.54 -11.42
CA SER A 68 -20.90 12.84 -11.74
C SER A 68 -20.44 13.41 -13.10
N GLU A 69 -19.21 13.14 -13.54
CA GLU A 69 -18.74 13.52 -14.89
C GLU A 69 -19.28 12.61 -16.00
N ALA A 70 -19.36 11.29 -15.79
CA ALA A 70 -19.87 10.34 -16.78
C ALA A 70 -21.37 10.51 -17.07
N HIS A 71 -22.16 10.83 -16.04
CA HIS A 71 -23.61 11.06 -16.18
C HIS A 71 -23.93 12.29 -17.04
N LEU A 72 -23.03 13.30 -17.08
CA LEU A 72 -23.19 14.49 -17.94
C LEU A 72 -22.84 14.22 -19.42
N GLN A 73 -22.07 13.16 -19.72
CA GLN A 73 -21.64 12.86 -21.07
C GLN A 73 -22.47 11.76 -21.76
N ASN A 74 -23.18 10.92 -21.00
CA ASN A 74 -23.83 9.70 -21.53
C ASN A 74 -25.31 9.86 -21.95
N THR A 75 -25.90 11.05 -21.90
CA THR A 75 -27.31 11.28 -22.27
C THR A 75 -27.64 11.10 -23.77
N MET A 76 -26.77 10.49 -24.58
CA MET A 76 -26.93 10.42 -26.04
C MET A 76 -26.76 9.02 -26.67
N ALA A 77 -26.54 7.95 -25.92
CA ALA A 77 -26.46 6.62 -26.54
C ALA A 77 -26.96 5.49 -25.64
N THR A 78 -27.98 4.79 -26.15
CA THR A 78 -28.46 3.44 -25.75
C THR A 78 -29.30 3.30 -24.46
N SER A 79 -30.52 3.84 -24.46
CA SER A 79 -31.57 3.38 -23.54
C SER A 79 -32.63 2.56 -24.29
N LYS A 80 -32.41 1.25 -24.37
CA LYS A 80 -33.52 0.29 -24.53
C LYS A 80 -34.23 0.30 -23.17
N SER A 81 -35.29 1.09 -23.04
CA SER A 81 -36.13 1.15 -21.84
C SER A 81 -36.51 -0.27 -21.43
N THR A 82 -35.86 -0.77 -20.37
CA THR A 82 -36.19 -2.04 -19.74
C THR A 82 -37.12 -1.70 -18.61
N ASN A 83 -38.43 -1.79 -18.89
CA ASN A 83 -39.44 -1.65 -17.83
C ASN A 83 -39.46 -2.95 -17.04
N PHE A 84 -38.91 -2.92 -15.82
CA PHE A 84 -38.94 -4.07 -14.91
C PHE A 84 -40.27 -4.10 -14.15
N GLY A 85 -40.93 -5.25 -14.12
CA GLY A 85 -42.21 -5.43 -13.43
C GLY A 85 -42.07 -5.61 -11.91
N SER A 86 -40.87 -5.90 -11.42
CA SER A 86 -40.60 -6.12 -10.00
C SER A 86 -39.14 -5.88 -9.62
N VAL A 87 -38.88 -5.72 -8.32
CA VAL A 87 -37.52 -5.62 -7.78
C VAL A 87 -36.72 -6.89 -8.05
N ASP A 88 -37.36 -8.05 -8.03
CA ASP A 88 -36.70 -9.34 -8.28
C ASP A 88 -36.23 -9.45 -9.73
N GLU A 89 -37.04 -8.98 -10.68
CA GLU A 89 -36.69 -8.93 -12.10
C GLU A 89 -35.51 -7.98 -12.35
N LEU A 90 -35.56 -6.77 -11.76
CA LEU A 90 -34.44 -5.83 -11.81
C LEU A 90 -33.18 -6.42 -11.18
N THR A 91 -33.28 -7.02 -10.00
CA THR A 91 -32.13 -7.62 -9.30
C THR A 91 -31.53 -8.77 -10.10
N LYS A 92 -32.38 -9.59 -10.74
CA LYS A 92 -31.93 -10.66 -11.64
C LYS A 92 -31.18 -10.09 -12.84
N TYR A 93 -31.74 -9.08 -13.50
CA TYR A 93 -31.07 -8.39 -14.59
C TYR A 93 -29.72 -7.83 -14.16
N LEU A 94 -29.65 -7.18 -12.99
CA LEU A 94 -28.41 -6.62 -12.47
C LEU A 94 -27.33 -7.70 -12.26
N ARG A 95 -27.70 -8.87 -11.73
CA ARG A 95 -26.77 -10.01 -11.56
C ARG A 95 -26.32 -10.61 -12.88
N GLU A 96 -27.19 -10.64 -13.89
CA GLU A 96 -26.86 -11.21 -15.20
C GLU A 96 -26.00 -10.28 -16.07
N ASN A 97 -26.05 -8.96 -15.83
CA ASN A 97 -25.42 -7.97 -16.70
C ASN A 97 -24.22 -7.23 -16.06
N PHE A 98 -24.05 -7.29 -14.74
CA PHE A 98 -22.95 -6.60 -14.05
C PHE A 98 -22.14 -7.57 -13.17
N ASN A 99 -20.84 -7.63 -13.39
CA ASN A 99 -19.95 -8.56 -12.71
C ASN A 99 -19.83 -8.25 -11.22
N VAL A 100 -19.78 -6.97 -10.85
CA VAL A 100 -19.73 -6.54 -9.44
C VAL A 100 -20.99 -6.94 -8.66
N VAL A 101 -22.16 -7.01 -9.32
CA VAL A 101 -23.39 -7.48 -8.67
C VAL A 101 -23.41 -9.00 -8.59
N ASN A 102 -23.02 -9.69 -9.67
CA ASN A 102 -22.92 -11.14 -9.71
C ASN A 102 -21.93 -11.69 -8.67
N GLY A 103 -20.79 -11.03 -8.53
CA GLY A 103 -19.73 -11.37 -7.58
C GLY A 103 -20.02 -11.00 -6.14
N GLY A 104 -21.21 -10.44 -5.85
CA GLY A 104 -21.61 -10.04 -4.49
C GLY A 104 -20.83 -8.84 -3.93
N MET A 105 -20.18 -8.06 -4.81
CA MET A 105 -19.40 -6.87 -4.44
C MET A 105 -20.30 -5.65 -4.25
N THR A 106 -21.53 -5.68 -4.77
CA THR A 106 -22.47 -4.56 -4.68
C THR A 106 -23.60 -4.82 -3.68
N SER A 107 -23.84 -3.84 -2.81
CA SER A 107 -25.00 -3.74 -1.93
C SER A 107 -25.86 -2.54 -2.36
N ILE A 108 -27.07 -2.80 -2.84
CA ILE A 108 -28.01 -1.75 -3.29
C ILE A 108 -29.19 -1.71 -2.32
N SER A 109 -29.54 -0.53 -1.83
CA SER A 109 -30.69 -0.40 -0.93
C SER A 109 -31.99 -0.83 -1.62
N SER A 110 -32.85 -1.55 -0.90
CA SER A 110 -34.14 -1.98 -1.45
C SER A 110 -35.07 -0.80 -1.76
N LYS A 111 -34.88 0.34 -1.08
CA LYS A 111 -35.63 1.58 -1.36
C LYS A 111 -35.22 2.17 -2.70
N TYR A 112 -33.92 2.20 -2.99
CA TYR A 112 -33.41 2.70 -4.26
C TYR A 112 -33.80 1.78 -5.43
N LEU A 113 -33.75 0.46 -5.24
CA LEU A 113 -34.27 -0.49 -6.26
C LEU A 113 -35.76 -0.25 -6.58
N LYS A 114 -36.59 0.02 -5.57
CA LYS A 114 -38.00 0.37 -5.79
C LYS A 114 -38.14 1.70 -6.54
N LYS A 115 -37.30 2.69 -6.23
CA LYS A 115 -37.26 3.97 -6.93
C LYS A 115 -36.95 3.76 -8.42
N CYS A 116 -35.99 2.91 -8.76
CA CYS A 116 -35.64 2.55 -10.14
C CYS A 116 -36.80 1.94 -10.93
N LEU A 117 -37.80 1.30 -10.28
CA LEU A 117 -38.99 0.78 -10.98
C LEU A 117 -39.97 1.89 -11.40
N THR A 118 -39.95 3.02 -10.71
CA THR A 118 -40.87 4.15 -10.95
C THR A 118 -40.21 5.34 -11.62
N ASP A 119 -38.88 5.44 -11.50
CA ASP A 119 -38.07 6.56 -11.95
C ASP A 119 -36.95 6.04 -12.86
N SER A 120 -37.12 6.29 -14.16
CA SER A 120 -36.18 5.87 -15.21
C SER A 120 -34.80 6.49 -15.00
N ASP A 121 -34.73 7.74 -14.54
CA ASP A 121 -33.46 8.45 -14.36
C ASP A 121 -32.63 7.82 -13.24
N SER A 122 -33.28 7.44 -12.13
CA SER A 122 -32.62 6.70 -11.04
C SER A 122 -32.17 5.31 -11.49
N CYS A 123 -32.90 4.66 -12.40
CA CYS A 123 -32.52 3.36 -12.96
C CYS A 123 -31.30 3.47 -13.90
N GLU A 124 -31.29 4.46 -14.79
CA GLU A 124 -30.15 4.71 -15.68
C GLU A 124 -28.90 5.09 -14.89
N ARG A 125 -29.04 5.95 -13.87
CA ARG A 125 -27.94 6.29 -12.97
C ARG A 125 -27.38 5.05 -12.27
N LEU A 126 -28.22 4.12 -11.84
CA LEU A 126 -27.76 2.86 -11.25
C LEU A 126 -26.94 2.04 -12.25
N PHE A 127 -27.36 1.96 -13.51
CA PHE A 127 -26.63 1.23 -14.53
C PHE A 127 -25.28 1.87 -14.85
N ASP A 128 -25.21 3.20 -14.89
CA ASP A 128 -23.94 3.90 -15.09
C ASP A 128 -22.97 3.67 -13.92
N ILE A 129 -23.46 3.71 -12.67
CA ILE A 129 -22.67 3.39 -11.48
C ILE A 129 -22.10 1.98 -11.57
N LEU A 130 -22.92 1.00 -11.93
CA LEU A 130 -22.49 -0.40 -12.00
C LEU A 130 -21.56 -0.66 -13.19
N ARG A 131 -21.73 0.04 -14.31
CA ARG A 131 -20.79 -0.02 -15.44
C ARG A 131 -19.43 0.54 -15.06
N ALA A 132 -19.38 1.71 -14.42
CA ALA A 132 -18.14 2.30 -13.92
C ALA A 132 -17.46 1.40 -12.88
N ALA A 133 -18.25 0.77 -12.01
CA ALA A 133 -17.73 -0.21 -11.05
C ALA A 133 -17.16 -1.46 -11.75
N ASP A 134 -17.83 -2.00 -12.78
CA ASP A 134 -17.30 -3.12 -13.55
C ASP A 134 -15.99 -2.77 -14.27
N GLU A 135 -15.88 -1.57 -14.84
CA GLU A 135 -14.66 -1.08 -15.46
C GLU A 135 -13.52 -0.97 -14.43
N SER A 136 -13.80 -0.37 -13.27
CA SER A 136 -12.84 -0.27 -12.17
C SER A 136 -12.42 -1.64 -11.63
N TYR A 137 -13.34 -2.57 -11.45
CA TYR A 137 -13.00 -3.92 -11.04
C TYR A 137 -12.10 -4.61 -12.07
N ASN A 138 -12.44 -4.49 -13.36
CA ASN A 138 -11.67 -5.13 -14.42
C ASN A 138 -10.27 -4.56 -14.60
N SER A 139 -10.04 -3.28 -14.28
CA SER A 139 -8.70 -2.69 -14.32
C SER A 139 -7.82 -3.14 -13.15
N HIS A 140 -8.40 -3.42 -11.98
CA HIS A 140 -7.64 -3.72 -10.76
C HIS A 140 -7.60 -5.21 -10.39
N LYS A 141 -8.47 -6.07 -10.94
CA LYS A 141 -8.60 -7.49 -10.51
C LYS A 141 -7.31 -8.31 -10.62
N ASP A 142 -6.44 -7.95 -11.54
CA ASP A 142 -5.17 -8.65 -11.81
C ASP A 142 -3.98 -7.92 -11.18
N GLU A 143 -4.21 -6.82 -10.47
CA GLU A 143 -3.15 -6.10 -9.76
C GLU A 143 -2.67 -6.89 -8.54
N VAL A 144 -1.36 -6.87 -8.34
CA VAL A 144 -0.74 -7.46 -7.16
C VAL A 144 -1.26 -6.74 -5.91
N GLY A 145 -1.81 -7.52 -5.02
CA GLY A 145 -2.33 -7.15 -3.72
C GLY A 145 -3.82 -6.88 -3.70
N PHE A 146 -4.50 -6.79 -4.85
CA PHE A 146 -5.94 -6.51 -4.86
C PHE A 146 -6.73 -7.67 -4.24
N GLN A 147 -7.49 -7.38 -3.18
CA GLN A 147 -8.28 -8.36 -2.44
C GLN A 147 -9.79 -8.25 -2.74
N GLY A 148 -10.22 -7.12 -3.28
CA GLY A 148 -11.59 -6.95 -3.71
C GLY A 148 -12.06 -5.51 -3.61
N MET A 149 -13.31 -5.34 -4.05
CA MET A 149 -14.01 -4.07 -4.04
C MET A 149 -15.42 -4.27 -3.49
N ARG A 150 -15.95 -3.25 -2.82
CA ARG A 150 -17.30 -3.18 -2.30
C ARG A 150 -17.95 -1.88 -2.77
N ILE A 151 -19.12 -2.00 -3.37
CA ILE A 151 -19.94 -0.88 -3.82
C ILE A 151 -21.21 -0.86 -2.99
N ILE A 152 -21.53 0.27 -2.37
CA ILE A 152 -22.73 0.47 -1.58
C ILE A 152 -23.52 1.61 -2.21
N VAL A 153 -24.74 1.32 -2.63
CA VAL A 153 -25.70 2.32 -3.13
C VAL A 153 -26.79 2.48 -2.08
N ASP A 154 -26.89 3.68 -1.51
CA ASP A 154 -27.80 3.98 -0.41
C ASP A 154 -29.26 4.18 -0.88
N GLU A 155 -30.13 4.73 -0.03
CA GLU A 155 -31.53 5.01 -0.38
C GLU A 155 -31.72 6.24 -1.29
N ASN A 156 -30.74 7.14 -1.35
CA ASN A 156 -30.76 8.36 -2.15
C ASN A 156 -30.05 8.19 -3.50
N GLY A 157 -29.35 7.06 -3.69
CA GLY A 157 -28.51 6.81 -4.87
C GLY A 157 -27.11 7.38 -4.72
N GLU A 158 -26.68 7.66 -3.50
CA GLU A 158 -25.30 7.95 -3.18
C GLU A 158 -24.49 6.66 -3.16
N VAL A 159 -23.27 6.75 -3.69
CA VAL A 159 -22.38 5.60 -3.90
C VAL A 159 -21.19 5.72 -2.99
N THR A 160 -20.95 4.69 -2.19
CA THR A 160 -19.70 4.48 -1.48
C THR A 160 -18.98 3.30 -2.13
N ALA A 161 -17.74 3.50 -2.56
CA ALA A 161 -16.90 2.45 -3.09
C ALA A 161 -15.68 2.28 -2.17
N GLU A 162 -15.41 1.05 -1.78
CA GLU A 162 -14.25 0.67 -0.98
C GLU A 162 -13.47 -0.39 -1.74
N SER A 163 -12.17 -0.20 -1.89
CA SER A 163 -11.26 -1.25 -2.38
C SER A 163 -10.33 -1.67 -1.25
N SER A 164 -9.90 -2.93 -1.29
CA SER A 164 -8.94 -3.47 -0.34
C SER A 164 -7.73 -4.03 -1.08
N LYS A 165 -6.55 -3.68 -0.57
CA LYS A 165 -5.27 -4.11 -1.09
C LYS A 165 -4.40 -4.58 0.06
N THR A 166 -3.69 -5.69 -0.13
CA THR A 166 -2.77 -6.24 0.85
C THR A 166 -1.54 -6.75 0.13
N THR A 167 -0.36 -6.27 0.52
CA THR A 167 0.90 -6.66 -0.09
C THR A 167 1.85 -7.28 0.92
N VAL A 168 2.59 -8.30 0.49
CA VAL A 168 3.70 -8.89 1.24
C VAL A 168 5.00 -8.50 0.54
N SER A 169 6.02 -8.12 1.30
CA SER A 169 7.33 -7.76 0.74
C SER A 169 8.42 -8.04 1.76
N VAL A 170 9.64 -8.30 1.28
CA VAL A 170 10.79 -8.50 2.17
C VAL A 170 11.68 -7.27 2.21
N ASN A 171 12.14 -6.94 3.43
CA ASN A 171 13.12 -5.89 3.64
C ASN A 171 14.53 -6.40 3.28
N GLU A 172 14.81 -6.44 1.97
CA GLU A 172 16.08 -6.90 1.40
C GLU A 172 17.28 -6.18 2.03
N GLY A 173 17.17 -4.87 2.23
CA GLY A 173 18.22 -4.08 2.85
C GLY A 173 18.53 -4.50 4.28
N LYS A 174 17.50 -4.80 5.09
CA LYS A 174 17.66 -5.31 6.45
C LYS A 174 18.34 -6.68 6.46
N ARG A 175 17.82 -7.62 5.67
CA ARG A 175 18.38 -8.97 5.57
C ARG A 175 19.82 -8.97 5.06
N SER A 176 20.12 -8.17 4.05
CA SER A 176 21.49 -8.00 3.53
C SER A 176 22.45 -7.50 4.60
N ARG A 177 22.05 -6.52 5.43
CA ARG A 177 22.88 -6.03 6.55
C ARG A 177 23.09 -7.10 7.63
N GLN A 178 22.07 -7.89 7.94
CA GLN A 178 22.18 -8.99 8.89
C GLN A 178 23.18 -10.04 8.39
N ILE A 179 23.05 -10.47 7.13
CA ILE A 179 24.01 -11.36 6.47
C ILE A 179 25.42 -10.74 6.52
N ALA A 180 25.53 -9.43 6.25
CA ALA A 180 26.78 -8.69 6.28
C ALA A 180 27.45 -8.65 7.66
N ALA A 181 26.65 -8.55 8.73
CA ALA A 181 27.08 -8.40 10.11
C ALA A 181 27.41 -9.74 10.79
N ALA A 182 26.91 -10.86 10.26
CA ALA A 182 27.15 -12.18 10.83
C ALA A 182 28.64 -12.51 10.89
N ALA A 183 29.13 -12.78 12.11
CA ALA A 183 30.53 -13.07 12.39
C ALA A 183 30.79 -14.57 12.63
N THR A 184 29.75 -15.33 13.00
CA THR A 184 29.83 -16.76 13.33
C THR A 184 28.81 -17.58 12.55
N GLN A 185 29.02 -18.90 12.47
CA GLN A 185 28.03 -19.80 11.87
C GLN A 185 26.69 -19.75 12.60
N LYS A 186 26.69 -19.58 13.93
CA LYS A 186 25.49 -19.47 14.77
C LYS A 186 24.66 -18.23 14.42
N ASP A 187 25.32 -17.08 14.21
CA ASP A 187 24.64 -15.86 13.75
C ASP A 187 23.98 -16.09 12.39
N MET A 188 24.70 -16.74 11.48
CA MET A 188 24.18 -17.02 10.14
C MET A 188 23.03 -18.02 10.15
N GLN A 189 23.06 -19.04 11.00
CA GLN A 189 21.94 -19.98 11.19
C GLN A 189 20.67 -19.26 11.64
N ALA A 190 20.79 -18.29 12.57
CA ALA A 190 19.65 -17.49 13.00
C ALA A 190 19.08 -16.64 11.86
N ILE A 191 19.95 -16.05 11.02
CA ILE A 191 19.51 -15.27 9.85
C ILE A 191 18.86 -16.17 8.79
N ILE A 192 19.42 -17.35 8.54
CA ILE A 192 18.84 -18.33 7.61
C ILE A 192 17.44 -18.72 8.08
N ALA A 193 17.23 -18.98 9.37
CA ALA A 193 15.91 -19.30 9.90
C ALA A 193 14.90 -18.16 9.66
N LEU A 194 15.31 -16.90 9.80
CA LEU A 194 14.47 -15.74 9.48
C LEU A 194 14.19 -15.61 7.99
N LEU A 195 15.17 -15.88 7.12
CA LEU A 195 14.98 -15.90 5.67
C LEU A 195 14.07 -17.05 5.20
N GLU A 196 14.11 -18.20 5.89
CA GLU A 196 13.20 -19.31 5.63
C GLU A 196 11.76 -18.97 6.03
N GLN A 197 11.57 -18.25 7.15
CA GLN A 197 10.26 -17.70 7.52
C GLN A 197 9.78 -16.67 6.48
N ASP A 198 10.62 -15.69 6.13
CA ASP A 198 10.30 -14.69 5.11
C ASP A 198 9.91 -15.37 3.78
N LEU A 199 10.63 -16.43 3.38
CA LEU A 199 10.36 -17.20 2.16
C LEU A 199 8.96 -17.82 2.20
N GLN A 200 8.61 -18.43 3.33
CA GLN A 200 7.27 -19.00 3.52
C GLN A 200 6.18 -17.92 3.43
N GLU A 201 6.41 -16.74 4.02
CA GLU A 201 5.47 -15.63 3.99
C GLU A 201 5.28 -15.09 2.56
N VAL A 202 6.36 -14.85 1.80
CA VAL A 202 6.24 -14.39 0.40
C VAL A 202 5.69 -15.47 -0.52
N GLU A 203 6.00 -16.75 -0.33
CA GLU A 203 5.41 -17.83 -1.14
C GLU A 203 3.90 -17.94 -0.90
N ASN A 204 3.46 -17.78 0.34
CA ASN A 204 2.04 -17.72 0.68
C ASN A 204 1.38 -16.44 0.14
N GLY A 205 2.08 -15.32 0.20
CA GLY A 205 1.65 -14.05 -0.41
C GLY A 205 1.47 -14.19 -1.91
N TYR A 206 2.43 -14.79 -2.61
CA TYR A 206 2.40 -15.03 -4.05
C TYR A 206 1.18 -15.87 -4.47
N LYS A 207 0.88 -16.95 -3.72
CA LYS A 207 -0.32 -17.79 -3.96
C LYS A 207 -1.62 -17.02 -3.77
N GLN A 208 -1.62 -15.97 -2.94
CA GLN A 208 -2.76 -15.11 -2.66
C GLN A 208 -2.74 -13.82 -3.48
N ASN A 209 -1.88 -13.73 -4.51
CA ASN A 209 -1.66 -12.53 -5.31
C ASN A 209 -1.25 -11.30 -4.49
N MET A 210 -0.66 -11.46 -3.30
CA MET A 210 -0.22 -10.36 -2.43
C MET A 210 1.22 -9.91 -2.72
N CYS A 211 1.98 -10.65 -3.52
CA CYS A 211 3.28 -10.23 -4.01
C CYS A 211 3.54 -10.85 -5.39
N ASP A 212 4.52 -10.33 -6.10
CA ASP A 212 4.92 -10.88 -7.39
C ASP A 212 5.98 -11.99 -7.22
N ALA A 213 6.36 -12.62 -8.34
CA ALA A 213 7.41 -13.63 -8.34
C ALA A 213 8.80 -13.03 -8.04
N ALA A 214 9.01 -11.74 -8.27
CA ALA A 214 10.29 -11.09 -8.03
C ALA A 214 10.57 -10.99 -6.53
N GLU A 215 9.56 -10.74 -5.69
CA GLU A 215 9.69 -10.78 -4.23
C GLU A 215 10.15 -12.16 -3.74
N VAL A 216 9.57 -13.24 -4.28
CA VAL A 216 9.98 -14.62 -3.94
C VAL A 216 11.44 -14.88 -4.32
N GLU A 217 11.85 -14.45 -5.51
CA GLU A 217 13.23 -14.63 -5.99
C GLU A 217 14.26 -13.81 -5.19
N LYS A 218 13.88 -12.63 -4.67
CA LYS A 218 14.74 -11.85 -3.77
C LYS A 218 15.09 -12.65 -2.51
N VAL A 219 14.10 -13.27 -1.87
CA VAL A 219 14.34 -14.06 -0.63
C VAL A 219 15.20 -15.29 -0.93
N LYS A 220 14.91 -16.00 -2.03
CA LYS A 220 15.74 -17.14 -2.44
C LYS A 220 17.19 -16.76 -2.69
N ARG A 221 17.45 -15.60 -3.30
CA ARG A 221 18.82 -15.08 -3.49
C ARG A 221 19.50 -14.81 -2.15
N LEU A 222 18.85 -14.08 -1.25
CA LEU A 222 19.39 -13.80 0.09
C LEU A 222 19.71 -15.09 0.86
N LEU A 223 18.85 -16.10 0.73
CA LEU A 223 19.02 -17.39 1.37
C LEU A 223 20.19 -18.19 0.78
N ALA A 224 20.40 -18.11 -0.55
CA ALA A 224 21.58 -18.68 -1.20
C ALA A 224 22.88 -17.98 -0.74
N ASP A 225 22.89 -16.65 -0.70
CA ASP A 225 24.03 -15.84 -0.24
C ASP A 225 24.36 -16.14 1.23
N ALA A 226 23.34 -16.25 2.09
CA ALA A 226 23.50 -16.60 3.50
C ALA A 226 24.11 -18.00 3.67
N LYS A 227 23.61 -19.01 2.94
CA LYS A 227 24.15 -20.39 2.97
C LYS A 227 25.59 -20.46 2.46
N GLN A 228 25.91 -19.75 1.39
CA GLN A 228 27.28 -19.67 0.86
C GLN A 228 28.22 -19.04 1.90
N ARG A 229 27.82 -17.91 2.49
CA ARG A 229 28.64 -17.22 3.49
C ARG A 229 28.80 -18.01 4.78
N MET A 230 27.79 -18.76 5.21
CA MET A 230 27.86 -19.64 6.38
C MET A 230 29.06 -20.58 6.31
N GLY A 231 29.34 -21.16 5.12
CA GLY A 231 30.47 -22.07 4.92
C GLY A 231 31.85 -21.42 5.09
N SER A 232 31.95 -20.09 5.02
CA SER A 232 33.19 -19.33 5.24
C SER A 232 33.34 -18.76 6.65
N LEU A 233 32.30 -18.84 7.48
CA LEU A 233 32.32 -18.27 8.82
C LEU A 233 32.90 -19.26 9.84
N PRO A 234 33.60 -18.76 10.86
CA PRO A 234 34.15 -19.61 11.92
C PRO A 234 33.03 -20.19 12.79
N ASP A 235 33.20 -21.46 13.15
CA ASP A 235 32.37 -22.15 14.14
C ASP A 235 32.93 -21.90 15.55
N ARG A 236 32.56 -20.76 16.13
CA ARG A 236 32.93 -20.34 17.49
C ARG A 236 31.87 -19.42 18.06
N GLU A 237 31.95 -19.15 19.36
CA GLU A 237 31.16 -18.07 19.97
C GLU A 237 31.68 -16.70 19.49
N PRO A 238 30.77 -15.72 19.31
CA PRO A 238 31.13 -14.36 18.90
C PRO A 238 31.89 -13.63 20.01
N THR A 239 32.76 -12.71 19.62
CA THR A 239 33.36 -11.77 20.58
C THR A 239 32.31 -10.76 21.04
N GLN A 240 32.59 -10.03 22.11
CA GLN A 240 31.66 -9.02 22.64
C GLN A 240 31.37 -7.90 21.62
N GLU A 241 32.36 -7.53 20.80
CA GLU A 241 32.22 -6.54 19.72
C GLU A 241 31.34 -7.08 18.58
N GLU A 242 31.58 -8.33 18.14
CA GLU A 242 30.78 -9.00 17.11
C GLU A 242 29.33 -9.18 17.55
N GLN A 243 29.11 -9.56 18.81
CA GLN A 243 27.79 -9.71 19.39
C GLN A 243 27.04 -8.37 19.44
N SER A 244 27.75 -7.27 19.75
CA SER A 244 27.18 -5.93 19.76
C SER A 244 26.77 -5.48 18.34
N ILE A 245 27.62 -5.72 17.34
CA ILE A 245 27.33 -5.42 15.92
C ILE A 245 26.12 -6.22 15.45
N MET A 246 26.06 -7.52 15.75
CA MET A 246 24.95 -8.38 15.36
C MET A 246 23.63 -7.93 16.02
N THR A 247 23.65 -7.62 17.32
CA THR A 247 22.47 -7.15 18.05
C THR A 247 21.87 -5.89 17.44
N ILE A 248 22.71 -4.91 17.07
CA ILE A 248 22.24 -3.66 16.45
C ILE A 248 21.57 -3.95 15.10
N ASN A 249 22.15 -4.81 14.26
CA ASN A 249 21.60 -5.13 12.94
C ASN A 249 20.35 -6.03 12.98
N MET A 250 20.10 -6.71 14.10
CA MET A 250 18.86 -7.44 14.32
C MET A 250 17.68 -6.51 14.63
N LEU A 251 17.93 -5.39 15.31
CA LEU A 251 16.91 -4.42 15.72
C LEU A 251 16.49 -3.46 14.59
N ILE A 252 17.38 -3.16 13.64
CA ILE A 252 17.17 -2.17 12.55
C ILE A 252 16.67 -2.86 11.27
#